data_AF-A0A2H9VRV2-F1
#
_entry.id   AF-A0A2H9VRV2-F1
#
_cell.length_a   1.000
_cell.length_b   1.000
_cell.length_c   1.000
_cell.angle_alpha   90.00
_cell.angle_beta   90.00
_cell.angle_gamma   90.00
#
_symmetry.space_group_name_H-M   'P 1'
#
loop_
_entity.id
_entity.type
_entity.pdbx_description
1 polymer ?
#
loop_
_entity_poly.entity_id
_entity_poly.type
_entity_poly.pdbx_seq_one_letter_code
_entity_poly.pdbx_strand_id
1 'polypeptide(L)'
;MATIKTTIPQQWAQTETVTENNTSLWSKFAAFADSQKPNRTLWFFINLVVHGVFMLPLPVVLIYYFGAPTAILGVTMILFFVNIVACMGGSSMRSVLALFATSIAVNLLMVLLTLIF
;
A
#
# COMPACT_ATOMS: atom_id res chain seq x y z
N MET A 1 -41.80 -22.44 -48.43
CA MET A 1 -40.40 -22.85 -48.15
C MET A 1 -39.55 -21.60 -48.25
N ALA A 2 -39.08 -21.06 -47.13
CA ALA A 2 -38.28 -19.82 -47.10
C ALA A 2 -36.82 -20.19 -46.82
N THR A 3 -35.95 -19.89 -47.78
CA THR A 3 -34.50 -20.12 -47.71
C THR A 3 -33.87 -19.20 -46.67
N ILE A 4 -33.23 -19.77 -45.65
CA ILE A 4 -32.41 -19.03 -44.68
C ILE A 4 -31.08 -18.68 -45.36
N LYS A 5 -30.79 -17.39 -45.53
CA LYS A 5 -29.48 -16.91 -45.97
C LYS A 5 -28.46 -17.17 -44.87
N THR A 6 -27.38 -17.87 -45.22
CA THR A 6 -26.31 -18.24 -44.30
C THR A 6 -25.52 -16.99 -43.90
N THR A 7 -25.49 -16.67 -42.60
CA THR A 7 -24.62 -15.62 -42.06
C THR A 7 -23.16 -16.02 -42.30
N ILE A 8 -22.45 -15.24 -43.12
CA ILE A 8 -21.00 -15.37 -43.32
C ILE A 8 -20.34 -14.99 -41.99
N PRO A 9 -19.45 -15.83 -41.40
CA PRO A 9 -18.73 -15.44 -40.20
C PRO A 9 -17.81 -14.27 -40.55
N GLN A 10 -18.15 -13.06 -40.09
CA GLN A 10 -17.22 -11.94 -40.10
C GLN A 10 -16.10 -12.25 -39.12
N GLN A 11 -14.98 -12.74 -39.65
CA GLN A 11 -13.72 -12.78 -38.93
C GLN A 11 -13.18 -11.35 -38.86
N TRP A 12 -13.50 -10.66 -37.77
CA TRP A 12 -12.84 -9.41 -37.43
C TRP A 12 -11.35 -9.69 -37.39
N ALA A 13 -10.59 -9.03 -38.27
CA ALA A 13 -9.14 -9.04 -38.19
C ALA A 13 -8.77 -8.54 -36.79
N GLN A 14 -8.40 -9.47 -35.90
CA GLN A 14 -7.76 -9.09 -34.66
C GLN A 14 -6.40 -8.57 -35.06
N THR A 15 -6.30 -7.25 -35.19
CA THR A 15 -5.02 -6.59 -35.10
C THR A 15 -4.44 -7.03 -33.76
N GLU A 16 -3.46 -7.93 -33.80
CA GLU A 16 -2.61 -8.21 -32.67
C GLU A 16 -1.91 -6.88 -32.36
N THR A 17 -2.56 -6.08 -31.50
CA THR A 17 -1.88 -4.97 -30.86
C THR A 17 -0.84 -5.61 -29.99
N VAL A 18 0.38 -5.70 -30.52
CA VAL A 18 1.61 -5.83 -29.73
C VAL A 18 1.57 -4.65 -28.77
N THR A 19 0.89 -4.85 -27.64
CA THR A 19 0.85 -3.91 -26.55
C THR A 19 2.24 -4.07 -25.98
N GLU A 20 3.16 -3.17 -26.34
CA GLU A 20 4.46 -3.09 -25.69
C GLU A 20 4.20 -3.21 -24.20
N ASN A 21 4.67 -4.32 -23.63
CA ASN A 21 4.40 -4.71 -22.26
C ASN A 21 5.30 -3.88 -21.34
N ASN A 22 5.22 -2.55 -21.47
CA ASN A 22 5.79 -1.57 -20.57
C ASN A 22 5.00 -1.63 -19.27
N THR A 23 5.16 -2.74 -18.55
CA THR A 23 4.63 -2.95 -17.21
C THR A 23 5.23 -1.87 -16.31
N SER A 24 4.45 -0.80 -16.10
CA SER A 24 4.84 0.29 -15.22
C SER A 24 5.03 -0.23 -13.80
N LEU A 25 5.90 0.43 -13.02
CA LEU A 25 6.10 0.06 -11.61
C LEU A 25 4.77 0.07 -10.82
N TRP A 26 3.85 0.96 -11.21
CA TRP A 26 2.51 1.01 -10.65
C TRP A 26 1.64 -0.20 -11.00
N SER A 27 1.70 -0.70 -12.24
CA SER A 27 0.94 -1.91 -12.61
C SER A 27 1.46 -3.15 -11.89
N LYS A 28 2.78 -3.25 -11.68
CA LYS A 28 3.40 -4.30 -10.86
C LYS A 28 2.97 -4.22 -9.39
N PHE A 29 2.98 -3.02 -8.81
CA PHE A 29 2.50 -2.81 -7.44
C PHE A 29 1.01 -3.15 -7.30
N ALA A 30 0.17 -2.72 -8.25
CA ALA A 30 -1.25 -3.01 -8.22
C ALA A 30 -1.53 -4.52 -8.31
N ALA A 31 -0.81 -5.24 -9.17
CA ALA A 31 -0.91 -6.70 -9.27
C ALA A 31 -0.47 -7.41 -7.98
N PHE A 32 0.64 -6.96 -7.37
CA PHE A 32 1.07 -7.46 -6.07
C PHE A 32 0.02 -7.19 -5.00
N ALA A 33 -0.44 -5.95 -4.87
CA ALA A 33 -1.43 -5.58 -3.86
C ALA A 33 -2.76 -6.35 -4.02
N ASP A 34 -3.17 -6.64 -5.26
CA ASP A 34 -4.35 -7.47 -5.51
C ASP A 34 -4.13 -8.93 -5.11
N SER A 35 -2.92 -9.47 -5.29
CA SER A 35 -2.57 -10.83 -4.82
C SER A 35 -2.64 -10.96 -3.29
N GLN A 36 -2.52 -9.86 -2.55
CA GLN A 36 -2.52 -9.84 -1.09
C GLN A 36 -3.93 -9.69 -0.46
N LYS A 37 -4.97 -9.46 -1.26
CA LYS A 37 -6.37 -9.36 -0.80
C LYS A 37 -6.82 -10.50 0.13
N PRO A 38 -6.59 -11.80 -0.17
CA PRO A 38 -7.02 -12.88 0.73
C PRO A 38 -6.29 -12.84 2.09
N ASN A 39 -5.09 -12.27 2.13
CA ASN A 39 -4.25 -12.22 3.34
C ASN A 39 -4.46 -10.92 4.14
N ARG A 40 -5.61 -10.26 4.02
CA ARG A 40 -5.88 -8.98 4.70
C ARG A 40 -5.70 -9.05 6.22
N THR A 41 -6.13 -10.14 6.85
CA THR A 41 -5.99 -10.34 8.30
C THR A 41 -4.52 -10.45 8.71
N LEU A 42 -3.68 -11.11 7.90
CA LEU A 42 -2.23 -11.15 8.12
C LEU A 42 -1.64 -9.74 8.11
N TRP A 43 -2.05 -8.92 7.14
CA TRP A 43 -1.59 -7.53 7.02
C TRP A 43 -2.02 -6.65 8.19
N PHE A 44 -3.18 -6.92 8.79
CA PHE A 44 -3.56 -6.28 10.05
C PHE A 44 -2.58 -6.61 11.19
N PHE A 45 -2.21 -7.89 11.36
CA PHE A 45 -1.22 -8.29 12.37
C PHE A 45 0.16 -7.70 12.08
N ILE A 46 0.59 -7.68 10.82
CA ILE A 46 1.85 -7.04 10.42
C ILE A 46 1.82 -5.56 10.82
N ASN A 47 0.74 -4.84 10.56
CA ASN A 47 0.58 -3.45 10.97
C ASN A 47 0.68 -3.30 12.50
N LEU A 48 0.01 -4.18 13.24
CA LEU A 48 0.01 -4.13 14.70
C LEU A 48 1.41 -4.38 15.28
N VAL A 49 2.15 -5.34 14.74
CA VAL A 49 3.53 -5.63 15.18
C VAL A 49 4.47 -4.50 14.75
N VAL A 50 4.49 -4.15 13.48
CA VAL A 50 5.44 -3.15 12.95
C VAL A 50 5.19 -1.77 13.57
N HIS A 51 3.96 -1.29 13.56
CA HIS A 51 3.69 0.04 14.10
C HIS A 51 3.51 0.04 15.62
N GLY A 52 2.82 -0.96 16.17
CA GLY A 52 2.53 -1.02 17.60
C GLY A 52 3.73 -1.42 18.46
N VAL A 53 4.63 -2.28 17.94
CA VAL A 53 5.79 -2.75 18.72
C VAL A 53 7.07 -2.01 18.33
N PHE A 54 7.34 -1.78 17.05
CA PHE A 54 8.61 -1.16 16.64
C PHE A 54 8.53 0.37 16.53
N MET A 55 7.46 0.91 15.96
CA MET A 55 7.38 2.37 15.73
C MET A 55 6.94 3.16 16.96
N LEU A 56 6.15 2.59 17.85
CA LEU A 56 5.68 3.29 19.06
C LEU A 56 6.78 3.61 20.09
N PRO A 57 7.74 2.71 20.38
CA PRO A 57 8.85 3.02 21.29
C PRO A 57 9.87 3.98 20.69
N LEU A 58 9.91 4.08 19.36
CA LEU A 58 10.92 4.86 18.64
C LEU A 58 10.88 6.36 19.00
N PRO A 59 9.73 7.07 18.98
CA PRO A 59 9.61 8.43 19.48
C PRO A 59 10.09 8.61 20.91
N VAL A 60 9.83 7.64 21.79
CA VAL A 60 10.25 7.72 23.21
C VAL A 60 11.78 7.74 23.30
N VAL A 61 12.45 6.88 22.53
CA VAL A 61 13.91 6.87 22.44
C VAL A 61 14.43 8.19 21.86
N LEU A 62 13.82 8.69 20.79
CA LEU A 62 14.22 9.95 20.15
C LEU A 62 14.05 11.16 21.09
N ILE A 63 12.93 11.25 21.81
CA ILE A 63 12.67 12.35 22.74
C ILE A 63 13.65 12.29 23.91
N TYR A 64 13.86 11.10 24.49
CA TYR A 64 14.68 10.96 25.71
C TYR A 64 16.18 11.14 25.45
N TYR A 65 16.71 10.58 24.36
CA TYR A 65 18.15 10.59 24.09
C TYR A 65 18.61 11.72 23.17
N PHE A 66 17.76 12.17 22.24
CA PHE A 66 18.11 13.18 21.23
C PHE A 66 17.38 14.51 21.44
N GLY A 67 16.60 14.65 22.52
CA GLY A 67 15.86 15.88 22.81
C GLY A 67 14.81 16.23 21.74
N ALA A 68 14.35 15.23 20.98
CA ALA A 68 13.47 15.46 19.85
C ALA A 68 12.10 16.04 20.29
N PRO A 69 11.43 16.84 19.44
CA PRO A 69 10.12 17.41 19.78
C PRO A 69 9.07 16.34 20.08
N THR A 70 8.24 16.59 21.10
CA THR A 70 7.11 15.71 21.46
C THR A 70 6.07 15.56 20.34
N ALA A 71 6.07 16.46 19.35
CA ALA A 71 5.23 16.35 18.15
C ALA A 71 5.46 15.05 17.36
N ILE A 72 6.66 14.46 17.42
CA ILE A 72 6.99 13.19 16.73
C ILE A 72 6.14 12.04 17.26
N LEU A 73 5.85 12.03 18.57
CA LEU A 73 4.93 11.06 19.17
C LEU A 73 3.50 11.20 18.60
N GLY A 74 3.04 12.44 18.41
CA GLY A 74 1.73 12.70 17.81
C GLY A 74 1.64 12.19 16.37
N VAL A 75 2.66 12.46 15.56
CA VAL A 75 2.72 12.01 14.16
C VAL A 75 2.73 10.49 14.08
N THR A 76 3.58 9.82 14.85
CA THR A 76 3.66 8.35 14.88
C THR A 76 2.37 7.71 15.35
N MET A 77 1.69 8.28 16.34
CA MET A 77 0.38 7.80 16.78
C MET A 77 -0.70 7.95 15.72
N ILE A 78 -0.77 9.11 15.05
CA ILE A 78 -1.73 9.32 13.95
C ILE A 78 -1.48 8.30 12.84
N LEU A 79 -0.22 8.10 12.44
CA LEU A 79 0.14 7.11 11.42
C LEU A 79 -0.23 5.68 11.82
N PHE A 80 -0.05 5.31 13.09
CA PHE A 80 -0.48 4.01 13.61
C PHE A 80 -1.99 3.82 13.47
N PHE A 81 -2.77 4.76 14.01
CA PHE A 81 -4.23 4.64 14.00
C PHE A 81 -4.80 4.69 12.58
N VAL A 82 -4.29 5.56 11.71
CA VAL A 82 -4.74 5.62 10.31
C VAL A 82 -4.48 4.29 9.59
N ASN A 83 -3.34 3.63 9.85
CA ASN A 83 -3.06 2.30 9.29
C ASN A 83 -4.02 1.22 9.80
N ILE A 84 -4.25 1.17 11.11
CA ILE A 84 -5.18 0.20 11.71
C ILE A 84 -6.61 0.42 11.18
N VAL A 85 -7.06 1.67 11.14
CA VAL A 85 -8.38 2.04 10.61
C VAL A 85 -8.51 1.73 9.13
N ALA A 86 -7.48 1.97 8.30
CA ALA A 86 -7.52 1.58 6.90
C ALA A 86 -7.60 0.06 6.72
N CYS A 87 -6.90 -0.70 7.58
CA CYS A 87 -6.92 -2.15 7.54
C CYS A 87 -8.29 -2.73 7.92
N MET A 88 -8.94 -2.19 8.95
CA MET A 88 -10.27 -2.63 9.45
C MET A 88 -11.46 -2.03 8.69
N GLY A 89 -11.33 -0.80 8.20
CA GLY A 89 -12.42 0.01 7.63
C GLY A 89 -12.83 -0.34 6.19
N GLY A 90 -12.57 -1.56 5.72
CA GLY A 90 -12.98 -2.00 4.39
C GLY A 90 -12.21 -1.37 3.22
N SER A 91 -11.19 -0.53 3.47
CA SER A 91 -10.35 0.10 2.43
C SER A 91 -9.72 -0.93 1.49
N SER A 92 -9.37 -0.47 0.27
CA SER A 92 -8.74 -1.33 -0.74
C SER A 92 -7.36 -1.79 -0.27
N MET A 93 -6.98 -3.03 -0.60
CA MET A 93 -5.68 -3.58 -0.20
C MET A 93 -4.50 -2.75 -0.75
N ARG A 94 -4.68 -2.13 -1.92
CA ARG A 94 -3.73 -1.21 -2.53
C ARG A 94 -3.50 0.01 -1.64
N SER A 95 -4.57 0.58 -1.11
CA SER A 95 -4.51 1.72 -0.18
C SER A 95 -3.84 1.35 1.14
N VAL A 96 -4.16 0.17 1.70
CA VAL A 96 -3.56 -0.33 2.94
C VAL A 96 -2.04 -0.49 2.78
N LEU A 97 -1.60 -1.15 1.70
CA LEU A 97 -0.18 -1.35 1.41
C LEU A 97 0.56 -0.03 1.14
N ALA A 98 -0.06 0.88 0.38
CA ALA A 98 0.51 2.18 0.11
C ALA A 98 0.67 2.99 1.39
N LEU A 99 -0.37 3.02 2.23
CA LEU A 99 -0.36 3.72 3.52
C LEU A 99 0.68 3.13 4.48
N PHE A 100 0.79 1.80 4.54
CA PHE A 100 1.82 1.11 5.31
C PHE A 100 3.22 1.53 4.86
N ALA A 101 3.50 1.47 3.56
CA ALA A 101 4.79 1.89 3.00
C ALA A 101 5.09 3.37 3.27
N THR A 102 4.12 4.27 3.03
CA THR A 102 4.26 5.70 3.30
C THR A 102 4.52 5.96 4.78
N SER A 103 3.80 5.27 5.67
CA SER A 103 3.97 5.47 7.10
C SER A 103 5.34 5.02 7.61
N ILE A 104 5.90 3.93 7.08
CA ILE A 104 7.27 3.52 7.37
C ILE A 104 8.26 4.58 6.86
N ALA A 105 8.07 5.06 5.62
CA ALA A 105 8.94 6.08 5.05
C ALA A 105 8.95 7.37 5.87
N VAL A 106 7.78 7.81 6.36
CA VAL A 106 7.67 8.99 7.24
C VAL A 106 8.37 8.77 8.57
N ASN A 107 8.22 7.58 9.19
CA ASN A 107 8.93 7.25 10.43
C ASN A 107 10.46 7.26 10.24
N LEU A 108 10.95 6.65 9.16
CA LEU A 108 12.38 6.65 8.83
C LEU A 108 12.92 8.05 8.55
N LEU A 109 12.15 8.88 7.83
CA LEU A 109 12.51 10.28 7.57
C LEU A 109 12.57 11.08 8.87
N MET A 110 11.64 10.88 9.80
CA MET A 110 11.69 11.52 11.12
C MET A 110 12.96 11.13 11.88
N VAL A 111 13.33 9.84 11.91
CA VAL A 111 14.57 9.36 12.52
C VAL A 111 15.80 10.04 11.90
N LEU A 112 15.88 10.05 10.57
CA LEU A 112 17.00 10.67 9.86
C LEU A 112 17.14 12.15 10.20
N LEU A 113 16.03 12.90 10.21
CA LEU A 113 16.07 14.31 10.56
C LEU A 113 16.54 14.51 12.01
N THR A 114 16.04 13.72 12.97
CA THR A 114 16.47 13.83 14.37
C THR A 114 17.91 13.40 14.63
N LEU A 115 18.53 12.65 13.73
CA LEU A 115 19.94 12.25 13.85
C LEU A 115 20.90 13.26 13.20
N ILE A 116 20.42 14.02 12.22
CA ILE A 116 21.24 15.00 11.48
C ILE A 116 21.31 16.35 12.24
N PHE A 117 20.25 16.72 12.94
CA PHE A 117 20.12 17.96 13.71
C PHE A 117 20.36 17.72 15.20
#